data_AF-A0A960U975-F1
#
_entry.id   AF-A0A960U975-F1
#
_cell.length_a   1.000
_cell.length_b   1.000
_cell.length_c   1.000
_cell.angle_alpha   90.00
_cell.angle_beta   90.00
_cell.angle_gamma   90.00
#
_symmetry.space_group_name_H-M   'P 1'
#
loop_
_entity.id
_entity.type
_entity.pdbx_description
1 polymer ?
#
loop_
_entity_poly.entity_id
_entity_poly.type
_entity_poly.pdbx_seq_one_letter_code
_entity_poly.pdbx_strand_id
1 'polypeptide(L)'
;MKKYLEGSVWHRWDLHIHTKETNKNDQFTSSDFTSYCIELFRKAFESKIYVIGITDYFSIENYKKVVEFQKNINTRTEFDSESKDFISSILLLPNVELRMIPVTDKNNLINIHFLFNPEYVDKLENAFFAAIEHSAGSGKKFRMNKEGMIALGKDQEPSLDDLKAYERGVNSFIVSHENVQKLLDENIELRKNSIIVVSNGEDGVSGIKKHYEFFESITPGSLDALRQSIFRLSDMIFSSNSSDRKYFLGKKENSQGNIVDTPEQILRKCGSLKPCIHGSDAHDESKLFKPDNDLYCWIKAIPTFNGLKQVIYEPEDRVIIQKNNPYTEYDKPHFSFVKITNSKIFSDSSEIKYNTNEIPLNKNLVAIIGGRGTGKSLFLDSIARTFKKTGSNKRINEIIISPENFLVTFNKEDDEK
;
A
#
# COMPACT_ATOMS: atom_id res chain seq x y z
N MET A 1 9.12 -17.85 1.03
CA MET A 1 8.16 -18.11 -0.07
C MET A 1 6.88 -18.87 0.33
N LYS A 2 6.80 -19.57 1.48
CA LYS A 2 5.56 -20.28 1.90
C LYS A 2 4.37 -19.39 2.34
N LYS A 3 4.50 -18.07 2.35
CA LYS A 3 3.60 -17.16 3.09
C LYS A 3 2.35 -16.72 2.32
N TYR A 4 2.32 -16.89 1.00
CA TYR A 4 1.22 -16.41 0.12
C TYR A 4 0.90 -17.41 -1.01
N LEU A 5 0.63 -18.66 -0.64
CA LEU A 5 0.39 -19.74 -1.60
C LEU A 5 -0.89 -19.52 -2.45
N GLU A 6 -1.86 -18.75 -1.96
CA GLU A 6 -3.10 -18.40 -2.66
C GLU A 6 -2.96 -17.21 -3.63
N GLY A 7 -1.76 -16.61 -3.70
CA GLY A 7 -1.51 -15.41 -4.50
C GLY A 7 -2.13 -14.14 -3.89
N SER A 8 -2.66 -13.25 -4.74
CA SER A 8 -3.22 -11.96 -4.30
C SER A 8 -4.63 -12.12 -3.72
N VAL A 9 -4.80 -11.79 -2.45
CA VAL A 9 -6.10 -11.74 -1.76
C VAL A 9 -6.33 -10.35 -1.17
N TRP A 10 -7.58 -10.04 -0.80
CA TRP A 10 -7.92 -8.78 -0.13
C TRP A 10 -7.41 -8.77 1.30
N HIS A 11 -6.56 -7.80 1.60
CA HIS A 11 -6.09 -7.51 2.95
C HIS A 11 -6.34 -6.05 3.30
N ARG A 12 -6.42 -5.76 4.61
CA ARG A 12 -6.41 -4.38 5.10
C ARG A 12 -4.98 -3.85 5.15
N TRP A 13 -4.79 -2.69 4.53
CA TRP A 13 -3.53 -1.97 4.49
C TRP A 13 -3.78 -0.61 5.11
N ASP A 14 -2.90 -0.17 6.00
CA ASP A 14 -2.91 1.21 6.50
C ASP A 14 -1.57 1.85 6.16
N LEU A 15 -1.57 2.75 5.18
CA LEU A 15 -0.35 3.33 4.63
C LEU A 15 0.00 4.68 5.25
N HIS A 16 -0.72 5.13 6.28
CA HIS A 16 -0.55 6.45 6.88
C HIS A 16 -0.68 6.39 8.41
N ILE A 17 0.36 5.88 9.07
CA ILE A 17 0.47 5.82 10.54
C ILE A 17 1.67 6.64 10.99
N HIS A 18 1.46 7.67 11.81
CA HIS A 18 2.55 8.35 12.47
C HIS A 18 3.02 7.58 13.71
N THR A 19 4.27 7.83 14.11
CA THR A 19 4.89 7.16 15.25
C THR A 19 5.00 8.06 16.47
N LYS A 20 5.13 7.45 17.65
CA LYS A 20 5.67 8.17 18.81
C LYS A 20 7.05 8.74 18.45
N GLU A 21 7.35 9.95 18.91
CA GLU A 21 8.54 10.72 18.54
C GLU A 21 8.55 11.17 17.07
N THR A 22 7.40 11.18 16.38
CA THR A 22 7.31 11.81 15.05
C THR A 22 7.55 13.31 15.16
N ASN A 23 8.14 13.93 14.13
CA ASN A 23 8.57 15.33 14.22
C ASN A 23 7.39 16.33 14.30
N LYS A 24 6.15 15.92 13.98
CA LYS A 24 4.97 16.79 14.07
C LYS A 24 3.76 16.05 14.61
N ASN A 25 3.01 16.71 15.50
CA ASN A 25 1.74 16.23 16.06
C ASN A 25 1.84 14.86 16.75
N ASP A 26 2.92 14.56 17.47
CA ASP A 26 2.97 13.38 18.35
C ASP A 26 2.02 13.56 19.54
N GLN A 27 0.95 12.76 19.59
CA GLN A 27 -0.05 12.77 20.66
C GLN A 27 -0.14 11.39 21.35
N PHE A 28 0.86 10.51 21.14
CA PHE A 28 0.89 9.18 21.73
C PHE A 28 1.21 9.25 23.24
N THR A 29 0.31 8.66 24.04
CA THR A 29 0.37 8.63 25.51
C THR A 29 1.28 7.54 26.08
N SER A 30 1.72 6.59 25.25
CA SER A 30 2.69 5.55 25.60
C SER A 30 3.94 6.14 26.25
N SER A 31 4.46 5.52 27.32
CA SER A 31 5.59 6.05 28.10
C SER A 31 6.89 6.16 27.29
N ASP A 32 7.09 5.23 26.36
CA ASP A 32 8.29 5.09 25.55
C ASP A 32 7.95 4.44 24.21
N PHE A 33 8.94 4.41 23.30
CA PHE A 33 8.77 3.84 21.96
C PHE A 33 8.48 2.33 21.96
N THR A 34 8.94 1.59 22.98
CA THR A 34 8.68 0.14 23.10
C THR A 34 7.22 -0.10 23.45
N SER A 35 6.69 0.65 24.41
CA SER A 35 5.29 0.63 24.81
C SER A 35 4.37 1.02 23.65
N TYR A 36 4.77 2.03 22.86
CA TYR A 36 4.08 2.38 21.61
C TYR A 36 4.05 1.21 20.61
N CYS A 37 5.19 0.55 20.37
CA CYS A 37 5.26 -0.60 19.45
C CYS A 37 4.39 -1.76 19.93
N ILE A 38 4.32 -2.00 21.24
CA ILE A 38 3.46 -3.03 21.81
C ILE A 38 2.00 -2.75 21.44
N GLU A 39 1.54 -1.52 21.66
CA GLU A 39 0.16 -1.11 21.36
C GLU A 39 -0.13 -1.11 19.86
N LEU A 40 0.80 -0.60 19.04
CA LEU A 40 0.74 -0.63 17.58
C LEU A 40 0.51 -2.06 17.08
N PHE A 41 1.34 -3.01 17.48
CA PHE A 41 1.24 -4.38 16.97
C PHE A 41 0.05 -5.15 17.55
N ARG A 42 -0.36 -4.87 18.79
CA ARG A 42 -1.61 -5.41 19.36
C ARG A 42 -2.81 -4.99 18.52
N LYS A 43 -2.96 -3.70 18.24
CA LYS A 43 -4.06 -3.19 17.41
C LYS A 43 -3.99 -3.65 15.96
N ALA A 44 -2.78 -3.80 15.41
CA ALA A 44 -2.61 -4.35 14.06
C ALA A 44 -3.11 -5.79 13.97
N PHE A 45 -2.82 -6.62 14.99
CA PHE A 45 -3.31 -7.99 15.08
C PHE A 45 -4.84 -8.05 15.24
N GLU A 46 -5.40 -7.24 16.13
CA GLU A 46 -6.86 -7.15 16.38
C GLU A 46 -7.62 -6.70 15.12
N SER A 47 -7.12 -5.68 14.45
CA SER A 47 -7.73 -5.11 13.23
C SER A 47 -7.40 -5.89 11.95
N LYS A 48 -6.57 -6.94 12.04
CA LYS A 48 -6.07 -7.77 10.93
C LYS A 48 -5.42 -6.94 9.81
N ILE A 49 -4.47 -6.09 10.21
CA ILE A 49 -3.69 -5.24 9.31
C ILE A 49 -2.45 -5.99 8.82
N TYR A 50 -2.30 -6.12 7.50
CA TYR A 50 -1.22 -6.89 6.89
C TYR A 50 -0.08 -6.02 6.35
N VAL A 51 -0.33 -4.73 6.13
CA VAL A 51 0.67 -3.78 5.68
C VAL A 51 0.50 -2.47 6.43
N ILE A 52 1.62 -1.94 6.94
CA ILE A 52 1.67 -0.67 7.66
C ILE A 52 2.68 0.25 6.97
N GLY A 53 2.23 1.44 6.56
CA GLY A 53 3.09 2.55 6.14
C GLY A 53 3.47 3.38 7.37
N ILE A 54 4.70 3.21 7.84
CA ILE A 54 5.23 4.00 8.96
C ILE A 54 5.60 5.37 8.42
N THR A 55 4.81 6.37 8.80
CA THR A 55 4.79 7.70 8.19
C THR A 55 5.42 8.70 9.12
N ASP A 56 6.60 9.20 8.77
CA ASP A 56 7.23 10.28 9.52
C ASP A 56 7.67 11.42 8.62
N TYR A 57 7.66 12.60 9.21
CA TYR A 57 8.10 13.81 8.53
C TYR A 57 9.61 13.81 8.37
N PHE A 58 10.11 13.88 7.14
CA PHE A 58 11.55 14.05 6.83
C PHE A 58 12.51 13.00 7.41
N SER A 59 12.03 11.84 7.88
CA SER A 59 12.87 10.83 8.53
C SER A 59 12.30 9.42 8.39
N ILE A 60 13.17 8.42 8.50
CA ILE A 60 12.82 6.99 8.60
C ILE A 60 13.40 6.34 9.88
N GLU A 61 13.88 7.14 10.82
CA GLU A 61 14.52 6.61 12.03
C GLU A 61 13.54 5.81 12.89
N ASN A 62 12.30 6.28 13.05
CA ASN A 62 11.29 5.53 13.79
C ASN A 62 10.82 4.30 13.01
N TYR A 63 10.75 4.35 11.67
CA TYR A 63 10.56 3.15 10.85
C TYR A 63 11.61 2.07 11.16
N LYS A 64 12.90 2.43 11.23
CA LYS A 64 13.98 1.49 11.58
C LYS A 64 13.77 0.89 12.98
N LYS A 65 13.35 1.70 13.96
CA LYS A 65 13.02 1.23 15.32
C LYS A 65 11.85 0.24 15.33
N VAL A 66 10.76 0.50 14.58
CA VAL A 66 9.61 -0.41 14.48
C VAL A 66 10.01 -1.73 13.81
N VAL A 67 10.82 -1.67 12.75
CA VAL A 67 11.38 -2.88 12.10
C VAL A 67 12.22 -3.69 13.08
N GLU A 68 13.06 -3.04 13.88
CA GLU A 68 13.88 -3.73 14.89
C GLU A 68 13.01 -4.36 15.97
N PHE A 69 11.94 -3.68 16.41
CA PHE A 69 10.97 -4.27 17.32
C PHE A 69 10.33 -5.53 16.72
N GLN A 70 9.87 -5.47 15.46
CA GLN A 70 9.25 -6.58 14.76
C GLN A 70 10.23 -7.77 14.56
N LYS A 71 11.49 -7.50 14.22
CA LYS A 71 12.53 -8.55 14.08
C LYS A 71 12.72 -9.34 15.39
N ASN A 72 12.64 -8.64 16.52
CA ASN A 72 12.77 -9.22 17.85
C ASN A 72 11.44 -9.70 18.46
N ILE A 73 10.36 -9.80 17.67
CA ILE A 73 9.02 -10.13 18.20
C ILE A 73 8.97 -11.47 18.94
N ASN A 74 9.79 -12.44 18.53
CA ASN A 74 9.83 -13.76 19.17
C ASN A 74 10.35 -13.71 20.61
N THR A 75 11.18 -12.73 20.95
CA THR A 75 11.70 -12.54 22.32
C THR A 75 10.75 -11.76 23.22
N ARG A 76 9.68 -11.19 22.67
CA ARG A 76 8.69 -10.39 23.41
C ARG A 76 7.74 -11.30 24.20
N THR A 77 7.46 -10.95 25.45
CA THR A 77 6.56 -11.71 26.33
C THR A 77 5.12 -11.21 26.28
N GLU A 78 4.90 -10.03 25.69
CA GLU A 78 3.64 -9.31 25.61
C GLU A 78 2.68 -9.88 24.55
N PHE A 79 3.15 -10.84 23.74
CA PHE A 79 2.42 -11.45 22.62
C PHE A 79 2.44 -12.98 22.72
N ASP A 80 1.30 -13.60 22.41
CA ASP A 80 1.20 -15.06 22.26
C ASP A 80 1.79 -15.54 20.92
N SER A 81 1.81 -16.86 20.71
CA SER A 81 2.41 -17.46 19.50
C SER A 81 1.68 -17.02 18.22
N GLU A 82 0.35 -16.93 18.24
CA GLU A 82 -0.44 -16.56 17.08
C GLU A 82 -0.19 -15.10 16.67
N SER A 83 -0.19 -14.20 17.65
CA SER A 83 0.09 -12.78 17.45
C SER A 83 1.51 -12.58 16.95
N LYS A 84 2.51 -13.31 17.49
CA LYS A 84 3.89 -13.26 17.01
C LYS A 84 4.02 -13.68 15.55
N ASP A 85 3.38 -14.79 15.17
CA ASP A 85 3.40 -15.28 13.79
C ASP A 85 2.75 -14.27 12.85
N PHE A 86 1.61 -13.68 13.25
CA PHE A 86 0.95 -12.63 12.48
C PHE A 86 1.81 -11.36 12.40
N ILE A 87 2.35 -10.85 13.50
CA ILE A 87 3.15 -9.63 13.54
C ILE A 87 4.40 -9.80 12.68
N SER A 88 5.06 -10.96 12.70
CA SER A 88 6.18 -11.28 11.80
C SER A 88 5.79 -11.32 10.32
N SER A 89 4.48 -11.32 10.01
CA SER A 89 3.91 -11.30 8.65
C SER A 89 3.57 -9.94 8.10
N ILE A 90 3.47 -8.94 8.97
CA ILE A 90 3.10 -7.59 8.56
C ILE A 90 4.25 -7.02 7.73
N LEU A 91 3.93 -6.52 6.54
CA LEU A 91 4.89 -5.72 5.77
C LEU A 91 4.93 -4.31 6.36
N LEU A 92 6.11 -3.89 6.79
CA LEU A 92 6.38 -2.49 7.15
C LEU A 92 6.97 -1.75 5.96
N LEU A 93 6.29 -0.71 5.50
CA LEU A 93 6.77 0.19 4.46
C LEU A 93 7.24 1.51 5.08
N PRO A 94 8.46 1.97 4.77
CA PRO A 94 8.87 3.33 5.11
C PRO A 94 8.06 4.32 4.27
N ASN A 95 7.36 5.24 4.93
CA ASN A 95 6.61 6.32 4.31
C ASN A 95 7.19 7.65 4.80
N VAL A 96 7.69 8.50 3.90
CA VAL A 96 8.13 9.85 4.28
C VAL A 96 7.10 10.86 3.80
N GLU A 97 6.52 11.60 4.75
CA GLU A 97 5.62 12.72 4.44
C GLU A 97 6.42 14.02 4.31
N LEU A 98 6.22 14.72 3.20
CA LEU A 98 6.76 16.06 2.96
C LEU A 98 5.63 17.04 2.67
N ARG A 99 5.89 18.31 2.91
CA ARG A 99 5.02 19.43 2.54
C ARG A 99 5.54 20.08 1.27
N MET A 100 4.68 20.23 0.26
CA MET A 100 5.04 20.70 -1.07
C MET A 100 4.26 21.95 -1.47
N ILE A 101 4.92 22.91 -2.13
CA ILE A 101 4.24 24.02 -2.82
C ILE A 101 3.60 23.57 -4.14
N PRO A 102 2.49 24.18 -4.59
CA PRO A 102 1.86 25.40 -4.08
C PRO A 102 0.99 25.18 -2.83
N VAL A 103 0.57 26.28 -2.19
CA VAL A 103 -0.43 26.26 -1.11
C VAL A 103 -1.84 26.07 -1.68
N THR A 104 -2.68 25.34 -0.95
CA THR A 104 -4.12 25.24 -1.16
C THR A 104 -4.83 26.49 -0.65
N ASP A 105 -6.11 26.64 -0.99
CA ASP A 105 -6.99 27.78 -0.68
C ASP A 105 -7.18 28.08 0.80
N LYS A 106 -6.78 27.15 1.67
CA LYS A 106 -6.77 27.31 3.12
C LYS A 106 -5.38 27.63 3.66
N ASN A 107 -4.45 28.09 2.81
CA ASN A 107 -3.03 28.26 3.10
C ASN A 107 -2.30 26.96 3.52
N ASN A 108 -2.82 25.79 3.17
CA ASN A 108 -2.19 24.52 3.52
C ASN A 108 -1.24 24.06 2.42
N LEU A 109 -0.09 23.51 2.77
CA LEU A 109 0.81 22.90 1.79
C LEU A 109 0.28 21.54 1.36
N ILE A 110 0.57 21.14 0.13
CA ILE A 110 0.16 19.83 -0.38
C ILE A 110 1.01 18.75 0.29
N ASN A 111 0.33 17.72 0.80
CA ASN A 111 1.01 16.53 1.31
C ASN A 111 1.44 15.63 0.16
N ILE A 112 2.74 15.32 0.14
CA ILE A 112 3.34 14.33 -0.74
C ILE A 112 4.06 13.29 0.10
N HIS A 113 3.80 12.03 -0.20
CA HIS A 113 4.30 10.87 0.50
C HIS A 113 5.19 10.05 -0.41
N PHE A 114 6.27 9.53 0.16
CA PHE A 114 7.18 8.61 -0.51
C PHE A 114 7.19 7.28 0.22
N LEU A 115 6.51 6.30 -0.35
CA LEU A 115 6.56 4.91 0.09
C LEU A 115 7.78 4.24 -0.55
N PHE A 116 8.79 3.87 0.23
CA PHE A 116 9.99 3.25 -0.30
C PHE A 116 9.97 1.72 -0.24
N ASN A 117 10.73 1.09 -1.13
CA ASN A 117 11.07 -0.31 -1.03
C ASN A 117 11.86 -0.54 0.27
N PRO A 118 11.44 -1.44 1.18
CA PRO A 118 12.19 -1.77 2.39
C PRO A 118 13.63 -2.22 2.11
N GLU A 119 13.88 -2.84 0.95
CA GLU A 119 15.23 -3.27 0.53
C GLU A 119 16.13 -2.12 0.07
N TYR A 120 15.60 -0.91 -0.07
CA TYR A 120 16.32 0.29 -0.53
C TYR A 120 16.68 1.25 0.62
N VAL A 121 16.29 0.93 1.86
CA VAL A 121 16.40 1.80 3.04
C VAL A 121 17.82 2.31 3.27
N ASP A 122 18.83 1.45 3.13
CA ASP A 122 20.23 1.80 3.40
C ASP A 122 20.79 2.85 2.42
N LYS A 123 20.15 3.03 1.27
CA LYS A 123 20.55 4.01 0.25
C LYS A 123 19.83 5.36 0.40
N LEU A 124 18.75 5.44 1.17
CA LEU A 124 17.87 6.62 1.24
C LEU A 124 18.59 7.86 1.76
N GLU A 125 19.54 7.72 2.69
CA GLU A 125 20.28 8.87 3.22
C GLU A 125 20.94 9.68 2.10
N ASN A 126 21.69 9.00 1.24
CA ASN A 126 22.39 9.67 0.13
C ASN A 126 21.47 9.93 -1.06
N ALA A 127 20.58 8.97 -1.38
CA ALA A 127 19.77 9.02 -2.60
C ALA A 127 18.57 9.97 -2.49
N PHE A 128 18.09 10.27 -1.29
CA PHE A 128 16.86 11.03 -1.05
C PHE A 128 17.08 12.19 -0.07
N PHE A 129 17.46 11.92 1.18
CA PHE A 129 17.55 12.94 2.24
C PHE A 129 18.64 13.98 1.97
N ALA A 130 19.84 13.55 1.60
CA ALA A 130 20.94 14.46 1.27
C ALA A 130 20.79 15.13 -0.11
N ALA A 131 19.93 14.59 -0.99
CA ALA A 131 19.77 15.04 -2.37
C ALA A 131 18.73 16.17 -2.53
N ILE A 132 17.76 16.27 -1.62
CA ILE A 132 16.78 17.35 -1.61
C ILE A 132 17.34 18.56 -0.85
N GLU A 133 17.32 19.72 -1.50
CA GLU A 133 17.73 21.00 -0.91
C GLU A 133 16.56 21.99 -0.91
N HIS A 134 16.37 22.67 0.22
CA HIS A 134 15.50 23.84 0.35
C HIS A 134 16.34 25.12 0.23
N SER A 135 15.88 26.07 -0.58
CA SER A 135 16.50 27.39 -0.73
C SER A 135 15.65 28.43 0.00
N ALA A 136 16.15 28.97 1.12
CA ALA A 136 15.43 29.94 1.94
C ALA A 136 15.69 31.42 1.52
N GLY A 137 16.19 31.64 0.31
CA GLY A 137 16.67 32.96 -0.13
C GLY A 137 18.12 33.20 0.28
N SER A 138 18.72 34.31 -0.17
CA SER A 138 20.15 34.67 0.04
C SER A 138 21.20 33.74 -0.59
N GLY A 139 20.79 32.77 -1.41
CA GLY A 139 21.68 31.79 -2.05
C GLY A 139 22.10 30.62 -1.16
N LYS A 140 21.65 30.59 0.10
CA LYS A 140 21.88 29.46 1.01
C LYS A 140 20.94 28.31 0.69
N LYS A 141 21.47 27.09 0.79
CA LYS A 141 20.73 25.85 0.59
C LYS A 141 20.87 24.96 1.82
N PHE A 142 19.75 24.36 2.21
CA PHE A 142 19.65 23.50 3.38
C PHE A 142 19.21 22.11 2.93
N ARG A 143 19.97 21.08 3.27
CA ARG A 143 19.65 19.69 2.91
C ARG A 143 18.52 19.15 3.77
N MET A 144 17.79 18.16 3.24
CA MET A 144 16.72 17.47 3.95
C MET A 144 17.27 16.40 4.91
N ASN A 145 18.18 16.80 5.80
CA ASN A 145 18.76 15.97 6.84
C ASN A 145 18.87 16.76 8.16
N LYS A 146 19.22 16.09 9.27
CA LYS A 146 19.22 16.72 10.61
C LYS A 146 20.05 18.01 10.68
N GLU A 147 21.26 17.99 10.12
CA GLU A 147 22.15 19.16 10.10
C GLU A 147 21.56 20.30 9.28
N GLY A 148 20.99 20.01 8.11
CA GLY A 148 20.33 20.99 7.26
C GLY A 148 19.09 21.61 7.91
N MET A 149 18.30 20.81 8.65
CA MET A 149 17.15 21.31 9.41
C MET A 149 17.57 22.25 10.54
N ILE A 150 18.60 21.88 11.32
CA ILE A 150 19.15 22.77 12.36
C ILE A 150 19.69 24.07 11.74
N ALA A 151 20.43 23.96 10.64
CA ALA A 151 20.98 25.12 9.95
C ALA A 151 19.87 26.04 9.43
N LEU A 152 18.78 25.49 8.87
CA LEU A 152 17.61 26.27 8.44
C LEU A 152 16.94 26.98 9.62
N GLY A 153 16.74 26.27 10.74
CA GLY A 153 16.16 26.86 11.94
C GLY A 153 17.00 28.01 12.50
N LYS A 154 18.32 27.84 12.56
CA LYS A 154 19.25 28.90 13.02
C LYS A 154 19.39 30.06 12.03
N ASP A 155 19.27 29.80 10.74
CA ASP A 155 19.27 30.88 9.73
C ASP A 155 18.05 31.80 9.93
N GLN A 156 16.90 31.23 10.29
CA GLN A 156 15.68 31.97 10.60
C GLN A 156 15.70 32.60 12.00
N GLU A 157 16.30 31.94 12.99
CA GLU A 157 16.43 32.44 14.35
C GLU A 157 17.77 31.98 15.00
N PRO A 158 18.83 32.80 14.91
CA PRO A 158 20.19 32.40 15.31
C PRO A 158 20.39 32.05 16.79
N SER A 159 19.48 32.51 17.66
CA SER A 159 19.54 32.29 19.12
C SER A 159 19.04 30.91 19.57
N LEU A 160 18.45 30.12 18.67
CA LEU A 160 17.91 28.81 19.03
C LEU A 160 19.02 27.79 19.33
N ASP A 161 18.80 26.99 20.37
CA ASP A 161 19.55 25.75 20.57
C ASP A 161 19.25 24.73 19.45
N ASP A 162 20.06 23.68 19.35
CA ASP A 162 19.95 22.70 18.26
C ASP A 162 18.60 21.97 18.22
N LEU A 163 17.96 21.74 19.37
CA LEU A 163 16.67 21.04 19.44
C LEU A 163 15.56 21.92 18.86
N LYS A 164 15.44 23.15 19.35
CA LYS A 164 14.43 24.11 18.87
C LYS A 164 14.70 24.54 17.43
N ALA A 165 15.97 24.66 17.05
CA ALA A 165 16.35 24.94 15.67
C ALA A 165 15.93 23.79 14.74
N TYR A 166 16.12 22.54 15.15
CA TYR A 166 15.66 21.38 14.38
C TYR A 166 14.13 21.39 14.19
N GLU A 167 13.35 21.61 15.26
CA GLU A 167 11.89 21.71 15.19
C GLU A 167 11.44 22.84 14.24
N ARG A 168 12.06 24.02 14.35
CA ARG A 168 11.79 25.14 13.46
C ARG A 168 12.14 24.81 12.00
N GLY A 169 13.28 24.18 11.77
CA GLY A 169 13.70 23.70 10.45
C GLY A 169 12.69 22.76 9.82
N VAL A 170 12.23 21.74 10.56
CA VAL A 170 11.20 20.78 10.13
C VAL A 170 9.86 21.47 9.80
N ASN A 171 9.50 22.51 10.55
CA ASN A 171 8.29 23.28 10.28
C ASN A 171 8.42 24.19 9.05
N SER A 172 9.63 24.65 8.75
CA SER A 172 9.94 25.56 7.65
C SER A 172 10.36 24.87 6.35
N PHE A 173 10.76 23.60 6.39
CA PHE A 173 11.25 22.90 5.21
C PHE A 173 10.10 22.55 4.27
N ILE A 174 10.16 23.08 3.05
CA ILE A 174 9.14 22.89 2.02
C ILE A 174 9.83 22.47 0.73
N VAL A 175 9.28 21.48 0.05
CA VAL A 175 9.75 21.03 -1.27
C VAL A 175 8.92 21.64 -2.39
N SER A 176 9.50 21.76 -3.59
CA SER A 176 8.77 22.14 -4.80
C SER A 176 8.54 20.93 -5.69
N HIS A 177 7.51 20.98 -6.53
CA HIS A 177 7.28 20.00 -7.59
C HIS A 177 8.53 19.80 -8.47
N GLU A 178 9.18 20.90 -8.86
CA GLU A 178 10.38 20.87 -9.70
C GLU A 178 11.56 20.15 -9.02
N ASN A 179 11.81 20.40 -7.73
CA ASN A 179 12.89 19.72 -7.00
C ASN A 179 12.64 18.22 -6.90
N VAL A 180 11.40 17.82 -6.64
CA VAL A 180 11.02 16.40 -6.58
C VAL A 180 11.13 15.76 -7.96
N GLN A 181 10.62 16.41 -9.02
CA GLN A 181 10.71 15.92 -10.39
C GLN A 181 12.17 15.70 -10.80
N LYS A 182 13.03 16.72 -10.58
CA LYS A 182 14.46 16.65 -10.87
C LYS A 182 15.13 15.50 -10.14
N LEU A 183 14.87 15.35 -8.83
CA LEU A 183 15.43 14.27 -8.04
C LEU A 183 15.14 12.89 -8.64
N LEU A 184 13.91 12.66 -9.09
CA LEU A 184 13.48 11.37 -9.61
C LEU A 184 13.98 11.12 -11.04
N ASP A 185 14.07 12.17 -11.86
CA ASP A 185 14.62 12.10 -13.21
C ASP A 185 16.12 11.81 -13.20
N GLU A 186 16.85 12.43 -12.28
CA GLU A 186 18.30 12.24 -12.12
C GLU A 186 18.62 10.92 -11.36
N ASN A 187 17.69 10.39 -10.56
CA ASN A 187 17.88 9.17 -9.77
C ASN A 187 16.88 8.06 -10.14
N ILE A 188 17.18 7.38 -11.26
CA ILE A 188 16.37 6.26 -11.77
C ILE A 188 16.22 5.12 -10.74
N GLU A 189 17.27 4.86 -9.95
CA GLU A 189 17.23 3.80 -8.94
C GLU A 189 16.27 4.14 -7.79
N LEU A 190 16.31 5.40 -7.31
CA LEU A 190 15.33 5.91 -6.36
C LEU A 190 13.91 5.81 -6.92
N ARG A 191 13.68 6.28 -8.16
CA ARG A 191 12.34 6.25 -8.78
C ARG A 191 11.75 4.84 -8.84
N LYS A 192 12.56 3.82 -9.17
CA LYS A 192 12.14 2.40 -9.19
C LYS A 192 11.81 1.83 -7.80
N ASN A 193 12.37 2.43 -6.76
CA ASN A 193 12.24 2.03 -5.36
C ASN A 193 11.36 2.98 -4.53
N SER A 194 10.61 3.87 -5.18
CA SER A 194 9.67 4.79 -4.56
C SER A 194 8.29 4.67 -5.22
N ILE A 195 7.23 4.75 -4.42
CA ILE A 195 5.86 5.00 -4.86
C ILE A 195 5.44 6.34 -4.27
N ILE A 196 5.03 7.25 -5.15
CA ILE A 196 4.69 8.62 -4.77
C ILE A 196 3.19 8.74 -4.61
N VAL A 197 2.75 9.27 -3.48
CA VAL A 197 1.32 9.47 -3.20
C VAL A 197 1.09 10.92 -2.85
N VAL A 198 0.09 11.54 -3.45
CA VAL A 198 -0.30 12.92 -3.13
C VAL A 198 -1.69 12.92 -2.52
N SER A 199 -1.89 13.76 -1.50
CA SER A 199 -3.22 13.96 -0.93
C SER A 199 -4.11 14.74 -1.90
N ASN A 200 -5.41 14.43 -1.87
CA ASN A 200 -6.43 15.15 -2.61
C ASN A 200 -7.54 15.62 -1.65
N GLY A 201 -8.10 16.80 -1.90
CA GLY A 201 -9.09 17.43 -1.01
C GLY A 201 -8.60 18.76 -0.46
N GLU A 202 -9.00 19.09 0.77
CA GLU A 202 -8.73 20.40 1.39
C GLU A 202 -7.23 20.72 1.53
N ASP A 203 -6.44 19.70 1.88
CA ASP A 203 -4.97 19.78 2.04
C ASP A 203 -4.24 19.09 0.89
N GLY A 204 -4.89 19.04 -0.28
CA GLY A 204 -4.43 18.29 -1.44
C GLY A 204 -4.53 19.05 -2.76
N VAL A 205 -4.19 18.37 -3.85
CA VAL A 205 -4.01 18.98 -5.19
C VAL A 205 -5.29 19.66 -5.71
N SER A 206 -6.47 19.13 -5.41
CA SER A 206 -7.74 19.75 -5.82
C SER A 206 -8.08 21.05 -5.06
N GLY A 207 -7.39 21.33 -3.96
CA GLY A 207 -7.54 22.52 -3.12
C GLY A 207 -6.80 23.77 -3.63
N ILE A 208 -6.04 23.71 -4.73
CA ILE A 208 -5.25 24.85 -5.28
C ILE A 208 -6.14 25.86 -6.05
N LYS A 209 -7.41 26.10 -5.70
CA LYS A 209 -8.41 26.72 -6.59
C LYS A 209 -8.52 28.25 -6.57
N LYS A 210 -7.92 29.00 -5.64
CA LYS A 210 -8.25 30.42 -5.39
C LYS A 210 -7.09 31.34 -5.03
N HIS A 211 -5.92 30.88 -4.56
CA HIS A 211 -4.85 31.83 -4.17
C HIS A 211 -4.18 32.59 -5.33
N TYR A 212 -4.31 32.09 -6.56
CA TYR A 212 -3.71 32.73 -7.72
C TYR A 212 -4.56 33.84 -8.36
N GLU A 213 -5.74 34.15 -7.82
CA GLU A 213 -6.50 35.35 -8.21
C GLU A 213 -5.89 36.64 -7.66
N PHE A 214 -4.98 36.57 -6.65
CA PHE A 214 -4.30 37.74 -6.09
C PHE A 214 -3.03 38.16 -6.84
N PHE A 215 -2.48 37.29 -7.70
CA PHE A 215 -1.48 37.68 -8.68
C PHE A 215 -2.23 37.91 -9.99
N GLU A 216 -2.55 39.18 -10.28
CA GLU A 216 -3.13 39.60 -11.55
C GLU A 216 -2.39 38.91 -12.71
N SER A 217 -3.15 38.19 -13.57
CA SER A 217 -2.76 37.58 -14.87
C SER A 217 -2.54 36.05 -14.98
N ILE A 218 -3.01 35.21 -14.06
CA ILE A 218 -3.06 33.77 -14.35
C ILE A 218 -4.33 33.39 -15.13
N THR A 219 -4.14 32.97 -16.38
CA THR A 219 -5.20 32.34 -17.20
C THR A 219 -5.62 31.00 -16.60
N PRO A 220 -6.92 30.62 -16.70
CA PRO A 220 -7.46 29.37 -16.14
C PRO A 220 -6.65 28.09 -16.46
N GLY A 221 -5.89 28.08 -17.56
CA GLY A 221 -5.09 26.94 -17.99
C GLY A 221 -3.80 26.66 -17.21
N SER A 222 -3.18 27.63 -16.52
CA SER A 222 -1.87 27.38 -15.88
C SER A 222 -1.99 26.65 -14.53
N LEU A 223 -3.03 26.93 -13.74
CA LEU A 223 -3.35 26.17 -12.52
C LEU A 223 -3.67 24.71 -12.82
N ASP A 224 -4.41 24.47 -13.90
CA ASP A 224 -4.72 23.11 -14.35
C ASP A 224 -3.47 22.38 -14.85
N ALA A 225 -2.55 23.07 -15.51
CA ALA A 225 -1.26 22.50 -15.89
C ALA A 225 -0.42 22.10 -14.67
N LEU A 226 -0.41 22.90 -13.60
CA LEU A 226 0.29 22.59 -12.35
C LEU A 226 -0.35 21.40 -11.61
N ARG A 227 -1.68 21.35 -11.51
CA ARG A 227 -2.37 20.16 -10.94
C ARG A 227 -2.04 18.90 -11.73
N GLN A 228 -2.08 19.00 -13.06
CA GLN A 228 -1.72 17.90 -13.96
C GLN A 228 -0.27 17.47 -13.78
N SER A 229 0.69 18.39 -13.62
CA SER A 229 2.09 18.03 -13.38
C SER A 229 2.28 17.29 -12.06
N ILE A 230 1.57 17.69 -11.00
CA ILE A 230 1.59 16.99 -9.70
C ILE A 230 0.96 15.60 -9.82
N PHE A 231 -0.18 15.46 -10.50
CA PHE A 231 -0.80 14.14 -10.71
C PHE A 231 0.04 13.22 -11.62
N ARG A 232 0.77 13.78 -12.59
CA ARG A 232 1.70 13.02 -13.44
C ARG A 232 2.93 12.55 -12.68
N LEU A 233 3.36 13.32 -11.67
CA LEU A 233 4.44 12.97 -10.77
C LEU A 233 4.04 11.84 -9.81
N SER A 234 2.79 11.84 -9.31
CA SER A 234 2.32 10.84 -8.36
C SER A 234 2.02 9.49 -9.01
N ASP A 235 2.01 8.42 -8.23
CA ASP A 235 1.61 7.07 -8.62
C ASP A 235 0.23 6.69 -8.08
N MET A 236 -0.12 7.21 -6.90
CA MET A 236 -1.37 6.97 -6.20
C MET A 236 -1.92 8.28 -5.61
N ILE A 237 -3.16 8.24 -5.13
CA ILE A 237 -3.83 9.38 -4.48
C ILE A 237 -4.28 8.98 -3.08
N PHE A 238 -3.93 9.77 -2.06
CA PHE A 238 -4.56 9.67 -0.75
C PHE A 238 -5.91 10.38 -0.78
N SER A 239 -6.99 9.60 -0.83
CA SER A 239 -8.37 10.09 -0.74
C SER A 239 -9.32 8.93 -0.44
N SER A 240 -10.13 9.09 0.61
CA SER A 240 -11.24 8.19 0.93
C SER A 240 -12.54 8.53 0.18
N ASN A 241 -12.54 9.62 -0.60
CA ASN A 241 -13.72 10.09 -1.30
C ASN A 241 -14.02 9.21 -2.54
N SER A 242 -15.20 8.59 -2.57
CA SER A 242 -15.64 7.76 -3.69
C SER A 242 -15.73 8.54 -5.02
N SER A 243 -15.99 9.85 -4.97
CA SER A 243 -15.99 10.73 -6.14
C SER A 243 -14.59 10.89 -6.74
N ASP A 244 -13.56 10.94 -5.90
CA ASP A 244 -12.18 11.02 -6.36
C ASP A 244 -11.76 9.72 -7.01
N ARG A 245 -12.08 8.57 -6.39
CA ARG A 245 -11.84 7.25 -6.99
C ARG A 245 -12.50 7.16 -8.37
N LYS A 246 -13.76 7.56 -8.50
CA LYS A 246 -14.44 7.59 -9.80
C LYS A 246 -13.75 8.53 -10.79
N TYR A 247 -13.28 9.69 -10.35
CA TYR A 247 -12.58 10.65 -11.22
C TYR A 247 -11.28 10.06 -11.78
N PHE A 248 -10.39 9.56 -10.90
CA PHE A 248 -9.09 9.02 -11.31
C PHE A 248 -9.17 7.70 -12.08
N LEU A 249 -10.34 7.07 -12.12
CA LEU A 249 -10.65 5.92 -12.98
C LEU A 249 -11.35 6.31 -14.30
N GLY A 250 -11.67 7.58 -14.51
CA GLY A 250 -12.43 8.04 -15.69
C GLY A 250 -13.89 7.60 -15.68
N LYS A 251 -14.49 7.44 -14.50
CA LYS A 251 -15.85 6.93 -14.25
C LYS A 251 -16.73 7.91 -13.47
N LYS A 252 -16.26 9.15 -13.25
CA LYS A 252 -17.06 10.16 -12.55
C LYS A 252 -18.11 10.72 -13.50
N GLU A 253 -19.36 10.64 -13.10
CA GLU A 253 -20.49 11.20 -13.83
C GLU A 253 -20.84 12.59 -13.29
N ASN A 254 -21.31 13.48 -14.16
CA ASN A 254 -21.94 14.74 -13.79
C ASN A 254 -23.43 14.53 -13.45
N SER A 255 -24.12 15.62 -13.08
CA SER A 255 -25.55 15.57 -12.73
C SER A 255 -26.47 15.10 -13.86
N GLN A 256 -25.99 15.10 -15.11
CA GLN A 256 -26.71 14.61 -16.28
C GLN A 256 -26.35 13.15 -16.64
N GLY A 257 -25.54 12.46 -15.81
CA GLY A 257 -25.11 11.08 -16.05
C GLY A 257 -24.00 10.94 -17.11
N ASN A 258 -23.42 12.05 -17.58
CA ASN A 258 -22.33 12.01 -18.55
C ASN A 258 -20.98 11.90 -17.82
N ILE A 259 -20.08 11.08 -18.35
CA ILE A 259 -18.70 10.97 -17.85
C ILE A 259 -18.00 12.33 -17.96
N VAL A 260 -17.47 12.83 -16.83
CA VAL A 260 -16.78 14.12 -16.71
C VAL A 260 -15.48 14.12 -17.51
N ASP A 261 -14.68 13.07 -17.34
CA ASP A 261 -13.44 12.84 -18.07
C ASP A 261 -13.34 11.34 -18.36
N THR A 262 -13.19 10.97 -19.63
CA THR A 262 -12.99 9.56 -20.02
C THR A 262 -11.64 9.03 -19.51
N PRO A 263 -11.45 7.70 -19.44
CA PRO A 263 -10.15 7.13 -19.09
C PRO A 263 -8.99 7.72 -19.91
N GLU A 264 -9.18 7.94 -21.22
CA GLU A 264 -8.16 8.53 -22.11
C GLU A 264 -7.88 10.01 -21.78
N GLN A 265 -8.88 10.75 -21.31
CA GLN A 265 -8.68 12.12 -20.81
C GLN A 265 -7.93 12.12 -19.49
N ILE A 266 -8.24 11.19 -18.57
CA ILE A 266 -7.48 11.03 -17.32
C ILE A 266 -6.03 10.62 -17.58
N LEU A 267 -5.77 9.67 -18.48
CA LEU A 267 -4.41 9.31 -18.89
C LEU A 267 -3.63 10.53 -19.40
N ARG A 268 -4.27 11.39 -20.21
CA ARG A 268 -3.65 12.63 -20.68
C ARG A 268 -3.42 13.63 -19.55
N LYS A 269 -4.35 13.81 -18.62
CA LYS A 269 -4.24 14.80 -17.52
C LYS A 269 -3.27 14.34 -16.42
N CYS A 270 -3.40 13.09 -15.98
CA CYS A 270 -2.76 12.54 -14.79
C CYS A 270 -1.61 11.57 -15.10
N GLY A 271 -1.35 11.23 -16.37
CA GLY A 271 -0.31 10.29 -16.79
C GLY A 271 -0.67 8.81 -16.61
N SER A 272 -1.59 8.50 -15.71
CA SER A 272 -2.16 7.15 -15.53
C SER A 272 -3.55 7.24 -14.89
N LEU A 273 -4.32 6.15 -14.93
CA LEU A 273 -5.39 5.96 -13.95
C LEU A 273 -4.73 5.80 -12.58
N LYS A 274 -5.31 6.37 -11.52
CA LYS A 274 -4.69 6.36 -10.19
C LYS A 274 -5.52 5.55 -9.21
N PRO A 275 -4.91 4.64 -8.43
CA PRO A 275 -5.57 4.08 -7.27
C PRO A 275 -5.73 5.16 -6.20
N CYS A 276 -6.93 5.28 -5.65
CA CYS A 276 -7.18 6.03 -4.43
C CYS A 276 -7.01 5.11 -3.23
N ILE A 277 -6.06 5.44 -2.34
CA ILE A 277 -5.79 4.73 -1.10
C ILE A 277 -6.12 5.60 0.11
N HIS A 278 -6.18 4.99 1.28
CA HIS A 278 -6.45 5.65 2.54
C HIS A 278 -5.65 5.02 3.68
N GLY A 279 -5.51 5.74 4.78
CA GLY A 279 -4.92 5.29 6.04
C GLY A 279 -5.57 6.07 7.18
N SER A 280 -5.33 5.65 8.42
CA SER A 280 -6.00 6.28 9.56
C SER A 280 -5.44 7.65 9.95
N ASP A 281 -4.29 8.05 9.40
CA ASP A 281 -3.56 9.28 9.74
C ASP A 281 -3.39 9.42 11.26
N ALA A 282 -2.98 8.31 11.88
CA ALA A 282 -3.02 8.17 13.33
C ALA A 282 -1.86 8.92 13.99
N HIS A 283 -2.20 9.88 14.85
CA HIS A 283 -1.27 10.64 15.70
C HIS A 283 -1.38 10.30 17.19
N ASP A 284 -2.36 9.47 17.56
CA ASP A 284 -2.64 9.02 18.92
C ASP A 284 -3.08 7.54 18.92
N GLU A 285 -3.05 6.89 20.10
CA GLU A 285 -3.39 5.47 20.18
C GLU A 285 -4.83 5.16 19.76
N SER A 286 -5.79 6.07 19.97
CA SER A 286 -7.21 5.83 19.67
C SER A 286 -7.49 5.71 18.17
N LYS A 287 -6.68 6.38 17.33
CA LYS A 287 -6.80 6.40 15.87
C LYS A 287 -6.05 5.28 15.15
N LEU A 288 -5.15 4.56 15.82
CA LEU A 288 -4.39 3.47 15.21
C LEU A 288 -5.30 2.46 14.49
N PHE A 289 -5.18 2.40 13.15
CA PHE A 289 -5.95 1.54 12.25
C PHE A 289 -7.47 1.77 12.28
N LYS A 290 -7.90 2.96 12.67
CA LYS A 290 -9.30 3.38 12.75
C LYS A 290 -9.52 4.64 11.90
N PRO A 291 -9.58 4.51 10.57
CA PRO A 291 -9.89 5.64 9.68
C PRO A 291 -11.31 6.16 9.94
N ASP A 292 -11.52 7.42 9.57
CA ASP A 292 -12.83 8.06 9.73
C ASP A 292 -13.93 7.32 8.98
N ASN A 293 -15.11 7.26 9.58
CA ASN A 293 -16.30 6.60 9.04
C ASN A 293 -16.12 5.11 8.69
N ASP A 294 -15.17 4.41 9.35
CA ASP A 294 -14.84 3.01 9.06
C ASP A 294 -14.42 2.77 7.59
N LEU A 295 -13.83 3.77 6.93
CA LEU A 295 -13.42 3.68 5.53
C LEU A 295 -12.07 2.94 5.40
N TYR A 296 -12.05 1.64 5.70
CA TYR A 296 -10.81 0.85 5.62
C TYR A 296 -10.31 0.70 4.19
N CYS A 297 -8.99 0.80 3.99
CA CYS A 297 -8.35 0.55 2.70
C CYS A 297 -8.08 -0.94 2.51
N TRP A 298 -8.81 -1.55 1.59
CA TRP A 298 -8.61 -2.93 1.18
C TRP A 298 -7.81 -2.97 -0.11
N ILE A 299 -6.71 -3.73 -0.09
CA ILE A 299 -5.84 -3.90 -1.25
C ILE A 299 -5.72 -5.38 -1.59
N LYS A 300 -5.96 -5.72 -2.86
CA LYS A 300 -5.81 -7.08 -3.41
C LYS A 300 -4.42 -7.27 -3.98
N ALA A 301 -3.48 -7.64 -3.11
CA ALA A 301 -2.11 -7.90 -3.51
C ALA A 301 -1.42 -8.80 -2.48
N ILE A 302 -0.35 -9.46 -2.91
CA ILE A 302 0.61 -10.04 -1.98
C ILE A 302 1.26 -8.90 -1.18
N PRO A 303 1.26 -8.92 0.17
CA PRO A 303 1.91 -7.95 1.06
C PRO A 303 3.43 -7.82 0.84
N THR A 304 3.82 -7.22 -0.27
CA THR A 304 5.20 -6.90 -0.68
C THR A 304 5.20 -5.56 -1.39
N PHE A 305 6.36 -4.90 -1.47
CA PHE A 305 6.47 -3.65 -2.23
C PHE A 305 6.12 -3.85 -3.71
N ASN A 306 6.52 -4.97 -4.33
CA ASN A 306 6.12 -5.29 -5.69
C ASN A 306 4.62 -5.59 -5.84
N GLY A 307 3.99 -6.18 -4.82
CA GLY A 307 2.54 -6.31 -4.76
C GLY A 307 1.85 -4.95 -4.79
N LEU A 308 2.35 -3.97 -4.05
CA LEU A 308 1.86 -2.59 -4.11
C LEU A 308 2.08 -1.96 -5.51
N LYS A 309 3.21 -2.22 -6.17
CA LYS A 309 3.41 -1.76 -7.56
C LYS A 309 2.36 -2.32 -8.52
N GLN A 310 1.93 -3.58 -8.35
CA GLN A 310 0.87 -4.17 -9.19
C GLN A 310 -0.45 -3.40 -9.08
N VAL A 311 -0.76 -2.86 -7.88
CA VAL A 311 -1.97 -2.07 -7.63
C VAL A 311 -2.05 -0.84 -8.54
N ILE A 312 -0.91 -0.24 -8.88
CA ILE A 312 -0.84 0.94 -9.75
C ILE A 312 -1.31 0.62 -11.18
N TYR A 313 -1.10 -0.60 -11.66
CA TYR A 313 -1.49 -1.03 -13.00
C TYR A 313 -2.97 -1.44 -13.11
N GLU A 314 -3.56 -1.90 -12.00
CA GLU A 314 -4.95 -2.39 -11.94
C GLU A 314 -5.72 -1.68 -10.81
N PRO A 315 -5.82 -0.33 -10.84
CA PRO A 315 -6.30 0.46 -9.70
C PRO A 315 -7.77 0.23 -9.37
N GLU A 316 -8.59 -0.11 -10.38
CA GLU A 316 -10.01 -0.41 -10.18
C GLU A 316 -10.22 -1.75 -9.46
N ASP A 317 -9.50 -2.79 -9.86
CA ASP A 317 -9.75 -4.15 -9.40
C ASP A 317 -9.05 -4.49 -8.08
N ARG A 318 -8.09 -3.66 -7.67
CA ARG A 318 -7.20 -3.94 -6.54
C ARG A 318 -7.30 -3.01 -5.37
N VAL A 319 -8.05 -1.91 -5.46
CA VAL A 319 -8.27 -1.00 -4.32
C VAL A 319 -9.73 -0.69 -4.15
N ILE A 320 -10.20 -0.88 -2.92
CA ILE A 320 -11.54 -0.48 -2.52
C ILE A 320 -11.49 0.05 -1.09
N ILE A 321 -12.28 1.09 -0.82
CA ILE A 321 -12.29 1.80 0.46
C ILE A 321 -13.69 1.67 1.03
N GLN A 322 -13.83 0.90 2.10
CA GLN A 322 -15.12 0.52 2.68
C GLN A 322 -14.97 -0.19 4.02
N LYS A 323 -16.10 -0.30 4.74
CA LYS A 323 -16.17 -0.96 6.05
C LYS A 323 -15.91 -2.46 6.01
N ASN A 324 -16.64 -3.16 5.15
CA ASN A 324 -16.69 -4.63 5.13
C ASN A 324 -15.65 -5.20 4.16
N ASN A 325 -15.26 -6.46 4.38
CA ASN A 325 -14.35 -7.16 3.48
C ASN A 325 -14.98 -7.29 2.07
N PRO A 326 -14.26 -6.97 0.97
CA PRO A 326 -14.81 -7.06 -0.38
C PRO A 326 -15.31 -8.46 -0.76
N TYR A 327 -14.78 -9.52 -0.12
CA TYR A 327 -15.27 -10.88 -0.34
C TYR A 327 -16.69 -11.12 0.20
N THR A 328 -17.17 -10.36 1.18
CA THR A 328 -18.52 -10.56 1.73
C THR A 328 -19.62 -9.92 0.88
N GLU A 329 -19.27 -9.10 -0.11
CA GLU A 329 -20.26 -8.48 -1.01
C GLU A 329 -20.70 -9.41 -2.14
N TYR A 330 -19.84 -10.37 -2.50
CA TYR A 330 -20.06 -11.32 -3.59
C TYR A 330 -19.59 -12.71 -3.15
N ASP A 331 -20.35 -13.34 -2.26
CA ASP A 331 -20.06 -14.71 -1.86
C ASP A 331 -20.49 -15.66 -2.98
N LYS A 332 -19.50 -16.23 -3.67
CA LYS A 332 -19.70 -17.19 -4.75
C LYS A 332 -19.05 -18.51 -4.38
N PRO A 333 -19.68 -19.64 -4.72
CA PRO A 333 -19.05 -20.94 -4.52
C PRO A 333 -17.71 -21.02 -5.23
N HIS A 334 -16.69 -21.52 -4.52
CA HIS A 334 -15.34 -21.63 -5.04
C HIS A 334 -14.61 -22.83 -4.46
N PHE A 335 -13.61 -23.33 -5.20
CA PHE A 335 -12.67 -24.30 -4.64
C PHE A 335 -11.62 -23.53 -3.84
N SER A 336 -11.45 -23.88 -2.56
CA SER A 336 -10.51 -23.20 -1.66
C SER A 336 -9.23 -23.99 -1.40
N PHE A 337 -9.28 -25.31 -1.57
CA PHE A 337 -8.15 -26.16 -1.20
C PHE A 337 -8.13 -27.49 -1.96
N VAL A 338 -6.92 -27.96 -2.28
CA VAL A 338 -6.68 -29.33 -2.71
C VAL A 338 -5.61 -29.95 -1.82
N LYS A 339 -5.99 -30.99 -1.07
CA LYS A 339 -5.06 -31.83 -0.30
C LYS A 339 -4.80 -33.10 -1.06
N ILE A 340 -3.53 -33.40 -1.27
CA ILE A 340 -3.10 -34.64 -1.89
C ILE A 340 -2.18 -35.34 -0.90
N THR A 341 -2.51 -36.56 -0.52
CA THR A 341 -1.54 -37.49 0.07
C THR A 341 -1.01 -38.37 -1.06
N ASN A 342 0.19 -38.93 -0.88
CA ASN A 342 0.82 -39.81 -1.87
C ASN A 342 -0.18 -40.85 -2.42
N SER A 343 -0.58 -40.69 -3.68
CA SER A 343 -1.72 -41.40 -4.28
C SER A 343 -1.38 -41.89 -5.68
N LYS A 344 -1.66 -43.18 -5.93
CA LYS A 344 -1.63 -43.75 -7.29
C LYS A 344 -2.84 -43.25 -8.06
N ILE A 345 -2.64 -42.90 -9.33
CA ILE A 345 -3.71 -42.30 -10.14
C ILE A 345 -4.50 -43.38 -10.91
N PHE A 346 -3.82 -44.43 -11.38
CA PHE A 346 -4.40 -45.55 -12.14
C PHE A 346 -4.13 -46.88 -11.45
N SER A 347 -4.99 -47.87 -11.66
CA SER A 347 -4.83 -49.23 -11.10
C SER A 347 -3.60 -49.95 -11.65
N ASP A 348 -3.32 -49.75 -12.93
CA ASP A 348 -2.41 -50.61 -13.70
C ASP A 348 -1.01 -49.99 -13.89
N SER A 349 -0.80 -48.74 -13.45
CA SER A 349 0.49 -48.05 -13.58
C SER A 349 1.11 -47.74 -12.22
N SER A 350 2.24 -48.37 -11.90
CA SER A 350 2.97 -48.10 -10.64
C SER A 350 3.75 -46.78 -10.64
N GLU A 351 3.97 -46.16 -11.80
CA GLU A 351 4.85 -45.00 -11.93
C GLU A 351 4.14 -43.64 -11.80
N ILE A 352 2.86 -43.56 -12.18
CA ILE A 352 2.12 -42.30 -12.20
C ILE A 352 1.41 -42.08 -10.86
N LYS A 353 1.95 -41.16 -10.06
CA LYS A 353 1.45 -40.81 -8.73
C LYS A 353 1.50 -39.31 -8.47
N TYR A 354 0.65 -38.83 -7.57
CA TYR A 354 0.86 -37.53 -6.96
C TYR A 354 1.78 -37.64 -5.75
N ASN A 355 2.64 -36.65 -5.57
CA ASN A 355 3.34 -36.45 -4.30
C ASN A 355 2.41 -35.79 -3.29
N THR A 356 2.71 -35.98 -2.00
CA THR A 356 2.00 -35.26 -0.94
C THR A 356 2.15 -33.75 -1.14
N ASN A 357 1.03 -33.05 -1.24
CA ASN A 357 0.99 -31.61 -1.46
C ASN A 357 -0.29 -30.99 -0.91
N GLU A 358 -0.19 -29.73 -0.51
CA GLU A 358 -1.29 -28.90 -0.03
C GLU A 358 -1.34 -27.65 -0.89
N ILE A 359 -2.41 -27.52 -1.66
CA ILE A 359 -2.55 -26.47 -2.67
C ILE A 359 -3.76 -25.61 -2.29
N PRO A 360 -3.54 -24.50 -1.58
CA PRO A 360 -4.60 -23.55 -1.33
C PRO A 360 -4.91 -22.78 -2.62
N LEU A 361 -6.19 -22.48 -2.84
CA LEU A 361 -6.70 -21.92 -4.08
C LEU A 361 -7.32 -20.55 -3.84
N ASN A 362 -7.05 -19.61 -4.75
CA ASN A 362 -7.67 -18.29 -4.71
C ASN A 362 -9.18 -18.38 -5.04
N LYS A 363 -10.00 -17.53 -4.40
CA LYS A 363 -11.44 -17.44 -4.68
C LYS A 363 -11.79 -17.06 -6.12
N ASN A 364 -10.86 -16.43 -6.86
CA ASN A 364 -11.10 -15.91 -8.20
C ASN A 364 -10.54 -16.86 -9.28
N LEU A 365 -9.89 -16.30 -10.30
CA LEU A 365 -9.30 -17.07 -11.38
C LEU A 365 -8.09 -17.87 -10.88
N VAL A 366 -8.17 -19.20 -10.98
CA VAL A 366 -7.04 -20.11 -10.79
C VAL A 366 -6.58 -20.61 -12.16
N ALA A 367 -5.32 -20.31 -12.52
CA ALA A 367 -4.70 -20.80 -13.74
C ALA A 367 -3.73 -21.94 -13.45
N ILE A 368 -3.91 -23.09 -14.11
CA ILE A 368 -2.99 -24.23 -14.03
C ILE A 368 -2.07 -24.20 -15.24
N ILE A 369 -0.79 -23.87 -15.02
CA ILE A 369 0.21 -23.71 -16.07
C ILE A 369 1.29 -24.81 -16.04
N GLY A 370 1.93 -25.08 -17.17
CA GLY A 370 2.99 -26.10 -17.29
C GLY A 370 3.17 -26.62 -18.72
N GLY A 371 4.28 -27.28 -18.99
CA GLY A 371 4.61 -27.84 -20.32
C GLY A 371 3.69 -28.98 -20.79
N ARG A 372 3.86 -29.44 -22.03
CA ARG A 372 3.11 -30.61 -22.54
C ARG A 372 3.50 -31.86 -21.72
N GLY A 373 2.51 -32.65 -21.31
CA GLY A 373 2.74 -33.88 -20.54
C GLY A 373 2.95 -33.71 -19.03
N THR A 374 2.91 -32.49 -18.48
CA THR A 374 3.15 -32.23 -17.03
C THR A 374 1.96 -32.54 -16.11
N GLY A 375 0.97 -33.32 -16.58
CA GLY A 375 -0.15 -33.77 -15.74
C GLY A 375 -1.28 -32.76 -15.49
N LYS A 376 -1.31 -31.57 -16.12
CA LYS A 376 -2.39 -30.57 -15.92
C LYS A 376 -3.81 -31.11 -16.13
N SER A 377 -4.03 -31.79 -17.26
CA SER A 377 -5.33 -32.40 -17.56
C SER A 377 -5.65 -33.55 -16.61
N LEU A 378 -4.63 -34.29 -16.17
CA LEU A 378 -4.81 -35.37 -15.21
C LEU A 378 -5.23 -34.83 -13.84
N PHE A 379 -4.66 -33.69 -13.43
CA PHE A 379 -5.05 -32.98 -12.21
C PHE A 379 -6.50 -32.49 -12.27
N LEU A 380 -6.90 -31.86 -13.37
CA LEU A 380 -8.30 -31.45 -13.58
C LEU A 380 -9.27 -32.64 -13.60
N ASP A 381 -8.90 -33.73 -14.25
CA ASP A 381 -9.70 -34.96 -14.26
C ASP A 381 -9.80 -35.60 -12.88
N SER A 382 -8.73 -35.50 -12.07
CA SER A 382 -8.71 -35.96 -10.68
C SER A 382 -9.68 -35.12 -9.83
N ILE A 383 -9.65 -33.80 -9.97
CA ILE A 383 -10.65 -32.92 -9.32
C ILE A 383 -12.06 -33.29 -9.79
N ALA A 384 -12.29 -33.49 -11.10
CA ALA A 384 -13.63 -33.86 -11.59
C ALA A 384 -14.13 -35.20 -11.01
N ARG A 385 -13.21 -36.17 -10.83
CA ARG A 385 -13.51 -37.49 -10.25
C ARG A 385 -14.03 -37.39 -8.82
N THR A 386 -13.52 -36.48 -7.98
CA THR A 386 -14.00 -36.33 -6.59
C THR A 386 -15.47 -35.91 -6.52
N PHE A 387 -15.94 -35.14 -7.51
CA PHE A 387 -17.36 -34.72 -7.61
C PHE A 387 -18.23 -35.71 -8.38
N LYS A 388 -17.75 -36.95 -8.60
CA LYS A 388 -18.46 -38.01 -9.35
C LYS A 388 -18.88 -37.58 -10.77
N LYS A 389 -18.24 -36.56 -11.35
CA LYS A 389 -18.48 -36.13 -12.74
C LYS A 389 -17.83 -37.14 -13.70
N THR A 390 -18.55 -38.22 -13.94
CA THR A 390 -18.20 -39.28 -14.89
C THR A 390 -18.84 -38.95 -16.25
N GLY A 391 -18.32 -37.91 -16.90
CA GLY A 391 -18.73 -37.57 -18.27
C GLY A 391 -18.28 -38.63 -19.29
N SER A 392 -18.47 -38.35 -20.58
CA SER A 392 -18.01 -39.19 -21.71
C SER A 392 -16.47 -39.35 -21.81
N ASN A 393 -15.71 -38.68 -20.94
CA ASN A 393 -14.25 -38.76 -20.90
C ASN A 393 -13.80 -40.07 -20.23
N LYS A 394 -13.41 -41.06 -21.06
CA LYS A 394 -12.92 -42.37 -20.62
C LYS A 394 -11.81 -42.28 -19.57
N ARG A 395 -10.92 -41.27 -19.67
CA ARG A 395 -9.79 -41.11 -18.76
C ARG A 395 -10.22 -40.85 -17.31
N ILE A 396 -11.32 -40.11 -17.08
CA ILE A 396 -11.82 -39.85 -15.71
C ILE A 396 -12.28 -41.15 -15.05
N ASN A 397 -12.84 -42.08 -15.83
CA ASN A 397 -13.36 -43.35 -15.31
C ASN A 397 -12.24 -44.33 -14.91
N GLU A 398 -11.05 -44.16 -15.48
CA GLU A 398 -9.85 -44.94 -15.16
C GLU A 398 -9.14 -44.44 -13.88
N ILE A 399 -9.48 -43.25 -13.39
CA ILE A 399 -8.86 -42.66 -12.19
C ILE A 399 -9.42 -43.28 -10.91
N ILE A 400 -8.50 -43.79 -10.06
CA ILE A 400 -8.80 -44.55 -8.83
C ILE A 400 -8.46 -43.81 -7.52
N ILE A 401 -8.55 -42.48 -7.50
CA ILE A 401 -8.31 -41.69 -6.29
C ILE A 401 -9.48 -41.79 -5.30
N SER A 402 -9.17 -41.81 -3.99
CA SER A 402 -10.15 -41.79 -2.90
C SER A 402 -10.19 -40.41 -2.22
N PRO A 403 -11.31 -40.01 -1.60
CA PRO A 403 -11.41 -38.76 -0.83
C PRO A 403 -10.40 -38.64 0.31
N GLU A 404 -9.92 -39.76 0.85
CA GLU A 404 -8.91 -39.80 1.92
C GLU A 404 -7.52 -39.37 1.41
N ASN A 405 -7.23 -39.62 0.13
CA ASN A 405 -5.92 -39.36 -0.46
C ASN A 405 -5.90 -38.20 -1.46
N PHE A 406 -7.06 -37.77 -1.93
CA PHE A 406 -7.22 -36.60 -2.78
C PHE A 406 -8.52 -35.88 -2.39
N LEU A 407 -8.37 -34.85 -1.55
CA LEU A 407 -9.46 -34.06 -1.03
C LEU A 407 -9.51 -32.71 -1.75
N VAL A 408 -10.69 -32.31 -2.21
CA VAL A 408 -10.95 -30.98 -2.77
C VAL A 408 -12.00 -30.31 -1.90
N THR A 409 -11.69 -29.15 -1.35
CA THR A 409 -12.64 -28.34 -0.58
C THR A 409 -13.38 -27.40 -1.51
N PHE A 410 -14.71 -27.51 -1.52
CA PHE A 410 -15.62 -26.66 -2.29
C PHE A 410 -16.50 -25.90 -1.32
N ASN A 411 -16.25 -24.60 -1.17
CA ASN A 411 -17.06 -23.73 -0.34
C ASN A 411 -18.33 -23.38 -1.09
N LYS A 412 -19.50 -23.62 -0.48
CA LYS A 412 -20.79 -23.10 -0.96
C LYS A 412 -20.98 -21.65 -0.51
N GLU A 413 -22.08 -21.05 -0.94
CA GLU A 413 -22.60 -19.81 -0.34
C GLU A 413 -22.76 -20.04 1.19
N ASP A 414 -22.42 -19.04 1.99
CA ASP A 414 -22.44 -19.05 3.47
C ASP A 414 -21.33 -19.88 4.17
N ASP A 415 -20.20 -20.11 3.50
CA ASP A 415 -19.02 -20.81 4.04
C ASP A 415 -19.27 -22.26 4.54
N GLU A 416 -20.38 -22.89 4.15
CA GLU A 416 -20.55 -24.34 4.27
C GLU A 416 -19.51 -25.08 3.41
N LYS A 417 -18.73 -25.98 4.02
CA LYS A 417 -17.60 -26.69 3.39
C LYS A 417 -17.93 -28.09 2.89
#